data_AF-A0A0F2RP91-F1
#
_entry.id   AF-A0A0F2RP91-F1
#
_cell.length_a   1.000
_cell.length_b   1.000
_cell.length_c   1.000
_cell.angle_alpha   90.00
_cell.angle_beta   90.00
_cell.angle_gamma   90.00
#
_symmetry.space_group_name_H-M   'P 1'
#
loop_
_entity.id
_entity.type
_entity.pdbx_description
1 polymer ?
#
loop_
_entity_poly.entity_id
_entity_poly.type
_entity_poly.pdbx_seq_one_letter_code
_entity_poly.pdbx_strand_id
1 'polypeptide(L)'
;SRRAAARRFGVSASTSIRVAQRMSATGSVAPARQGRPPGDGKLAPYAATLVRWVDEEGDITMPELAAKLAAEHGVVAHPASLSRFLIKHGFTVKKNSAGIRVRAR
;
A
#
# COMPACT_ATOMS: atom_id res chain seq x y z
N SER A 1 -35.43 -3.53 -20.98
CA SER A 1 -34.08 -3.17 -21.47
C SER A 1 -33.31 -2.36 -20.43
N ARG A 2 -31.98 -2.30 -20.50
CA ARG A 2 -31.15 -1.52 -19.55
C ARG A 2 -31.50 -0.02 -19.54
N ARG A 3 -31.89 0.55 -20.68
CA ARG A 3 -32.37 1.94 -20.77
C ARG A 3 -33.73 2.18 -20.12
N ALA A 4 -34.62 1.20 -20.12
CA ALA A 4 -35.90 1.30 -19.43
C ALA A 4 -35.72 1.27 -17.90
N ALA A 5 -34.80 0.42 -17.41
CA ALA A 5 -34.42 0.41 -16.00
C ALA A 5 -33.83 1.76 -15.57
N ALA A 6 -33.00 2.38 -16.41
CA ALA A 6 -32.43 3.70 -16.14
C ALA A 6 -33.51 4.75 -15.84
N ARG A 7 -34.54 4.83 -16.69
CA ARG A 7 -35.68 5.73 -16.47
C ARG A 7 -36.49 5.39 -15.22
N ARG A 8 -36.73 4.09 -14.96
CA ARG A 8 -37.48 3.63 -13.78
C ARG A 8 -36.79 4.01 -12.46
N PHE A 9 -35.46 3.90 -12.41
CA PHE A 9 -34.67 4.12 -11.20
C PHE A 9 -34.01 5.50 -11.13
N GLY A 10 -34.29 6.41 -12.08
CA GLY A 10 -33.74 7.76 -12.08
C GLY A 10 -32.21 7.82 -12.22
N VAL A 11 -31.60 6.82 -12.88
CA VAL A 11 -30.15 6.77 -13.11
C VAL A 11 -29.82 6.99 -14.58
N SER A 12 -28.55 7.32 -14.87
CA SER A 12 -28.08 7.41 -16.24
C SER A 12 -28.16 6.05 -16.97
N ALA A 13 -28.35 6.09 -18.29
CA ALA A 13 -28.35 4.88 -19.11
C ALA A 13 -27.03 4.10 -18.98
N SER A 14 -25.90 4.79 -18.88
CA SER A 14 -24.57 4.19 -18.72
C SER A 14 -24.42 3.46 -17.38
N THR A 15 -24.95 4.01 -16.27
CA THR A 15 -24.95 3.34 -14.96
C THR A 15 -25.76 2.05 -15.01
N SER A 16 -26.98 2.08 -15.58
CA SER A 16 -27.80 0.86 -15.71
C SER A 16 -27.13 -0.21 -16.57
N ILE A 17 -26.40 0.20 -17.62
CA ILE A 17 -25.62 -0.73 -18.44
C ILE A 17 -24.47 -1.34 -17.64
N ARG A 18 -23.68 -0.53 -16.95
CA ARG A 18 -22.54 -0.99 -16.12
C ARG A 18 -22.96 -1.94 -15.01
N VAL A 19 -24.07 -1.67 -14.33
CA VAL A 19 -24.62 -2.55 -13.28
C VAL A 19 -25.00 -3.91 -13.86
N ALA A 20 -25.71 -3.93 -15.01
CA ALA A 20 -26.09 -5.17 -15.67
C ALA A 20 -24.88 -5.96 -16.20
N GLN A 21 -23.87 -5.28 -16.76
CA GLN A 21 -22.62 -5.90 -17.19
C GLN A 21 -21.88 -6.54 -16.01
N ARG A 22 -21.80 -5.84 -14.88
CA ARG A 22 -21.17 -6.36 -13.68
C ARG A 22 -21.88 -7.59 -13.13
N MET A 23 -23.21 -7.55 -13.02
CA MET A 23 -23.99 -8.72 -12.62
C MET A 23 -23.71 -9.93 -13.52
N SER A 24 -23.64 -9.72 -14.84
CA SER A 24 -23.33 -10.78 -15.80
C SER A 24 -21.90 -11.33 -15.66
N ALA A 25 -20.93 -10.48 -15.29
CA ALA A 25 -19.52 -10.86 -15.21
C ALA A 25 -19.13 -11.45 -13.84
N THR A 26 -19.74 -11.00 -12.75
CA THR A 26 -19.32 -11.34 -11.37
C THR A 26 -20.43 -11.92 -10.51
N GLY A 27 -21.66 -12.04 -11.01
CA GLY A 27 -22.81 -12.51 -10.24
C GLY A 27 -23.27 -11.55 -9.13
N SER A 28 -22.76 -10.31 -9.11
CA SER A 28 -23.04 -9.34 -8.04
C SER A 28 -23.14 -7.92 -8.57
N VAL A 29 -24.03 -7.12 -7.97
CA VAL A 29 -24.14 -5.68 -8.22
C VAL A 29 -23.33 -4.85 -7.21
N ALA A 30 -22.75 -5.48 -6.18
CA ALA A 30 -21.94 -4.80 -5.18
C ALA A 30 -20.77 -4.07 -5.85
N PRO A 31 -20.46 -2.82 -5.49
CA PRO A 31 -19.42 -2.05 -6.18
C PRO A 31 -18.07 -2.75 -6.13
N ALA A 32 -17.23 -2.51 -7.15
CA ALA A 32 -15.83 -2.92 -7.07
C ALA A 32 -15.16 -2.17 -5.91
N ARG A 33 -14.09 -2.74 -5.35
CA ARG A 33 -13.27 -2.04 -4.36
C ARG A 33 -12.86 -0.68 -4.92
N GLN A 34 -13.14 0.36 -4.15
CA GLN A 34 -12.74 1.72 -4.47
C GLN A 34 -11.48 2.10 -3.68
N GLY A 35 -10.71 3.04 -4.20
CA GLY A 35 -9.53 3.58 -3.55
C GLY A 35 -8.23 2.80 -3.77
N ARG A 36 -7.17 3.20 -3.06
CA ARG A 36 -5.82 2.64 -3.19
C ARG A 36 -5.85 1.14 -2.84
N PRO A 37 -5.22 0.26 -3.65
CA PRO A 37 -5.02 -1.14 -3.29
C PRO A 37 -4.32 -1.27 -1.93
N PRO A 38 -4.62 -2.32 -1.16
CA PRO A 38 -4.03 -2.53 0.15
C PRO A 38 -2.58 -3.00 -0.05
N GLY A 39 -1.81 -3.02 1.04
CA GLY A 39 -0.43 -3.53 1.01
C GLY A 39 0.61 -2.42 0.86
N ASP A 40 1.80 -2.83 0.43
CA ASP A 40 3.02 -2.02 0.54
C ASP A 40 3.51 -1.49 -0.82
N GLY A 41 2.66 -1.65 -1.85
CA GLY A 41 2.98 -1.27 -3.22
C GLY A 41 4.26 -1.96 -3.68
N LYS A 42 5.16 -1.18 -4.31
CA LYS A 42 6.43 -1.68 -4.84
C LYS A 42 7.39 -2.27 -3.79
N LEU A 43 7.18 -1.99 -2.51
CA LEU A 43 8.03 -2.50 -1.43
C LEU A 43 7.56 -3.85 -0.88
N ALA A 44 6.35 -4.30 -1.25
CA ALA A 44 5.78 -5.55 -0.74
C ALA A 44 6.70 -6.78 -0.94
N PRO A 45 7.36 -6.96 -2.11
CA PRO A 45 8.27 -8.09 -2.30
C PRO A 45 9.53 -8.04 -1.43
N TYR A 46 9.90 -6.86 -0.93
CA TYR A 46 11.14 -6.61 -0.18
C TYR A 46 10.89 -6.47 1.31
N ALA A 47 9.67 -6.76 1.78
CA ALA A 47 9.28 -6.48 3.15
C ALA A 47 10.15 -7.19 4.18
N ALA A 48 10.35 -8.50 4.02
CA ALA A 48 11.20 -9.29 4.91
C ALA A 48 12.65 -8.79 4.92
N THR A 49 13.21 -8.43 3.75
CA THR A 49 14.56 -7.91 3.63
C THR A 49 14.73 -6.57 4.34
N LEU A 50 13.80 -5.64 4.13
CA LEU A 50 13.81 -4.32 4.76
C LEU A 50 13.69 -4.43 6.28
N VAL A 51 12.81 -5.30 6.77
CA VAL A 51 12.67 -5.59 8.21
C VAL A 51 13.97 -6.14 8.77
N ARG A 52 14.56 -7.16 8.11
CA ARG A 52 15.82 -7.77 8.54
C ARG A 52 16.96 -6.76 8.63
N TRP A 53 17.17 -5.92 7.61
CA TRP A 53 18.25 -4.92 7.66
C TRP A 53 18.07 -3.92 8.79
N VAL A 54 16.83 -3.56 9.10
CA VAL A 54 16.53 -2.63 10.20
C VAL A 54 16.71 -3.30 11.56
N ASP A 55 16.42 -4.59 11.68
CA ASP A 55 16.66 -5.36 12.90
C ASP A 55 18.17 -5.60 13.14
N GLU A 56 18.93 -5.85 12.07
CA GLU A 56 20.41 -6.00 12.12
C GLU A 56 21.11 -4.67 12.45
N GLU A 57 20.63 -3.57 11.87
CA GLU A 57 21.23 -2.24 12.01
C GLU A 57 20.17 -1.21 12.45
N GLY A 58 19.86 -1.19 13.74
CA GLY A 58 18.75 -0.40 14.32
C GLY A 58 18.83 1.11 14.11
N ASP A 59 20.01 1.67 13.85
CA ASP A 59 20.22 3.12 13.59
C ASP A 59 20.40 3.45 12.10
N ILE A 60 20.14 2.50 11.18
CA ILE A 60 20.20 2.76 9.75
C ILE A 60 19.21 3.87 9.35
N THR A 61 19.72 4.94 8.76
CA THR A 61 18.91 6.07 8.36
C THR A 61 18.06 5.72 7.12
N MET A 62 16.98 6.48 6.89
CA MET A 62 16.13 6.23 5.72
C MET A 62 16.81 6.50 4.37
N PRO A 63 17.69 7.51 4.23
CA PRO A 63 18.52 7.67 3.04
C PRO A 63 19.48 6.50 2.80
N GLU A 64 20.14 6.00 3.84
CA GLU A 64 21.03 4.82 3.73
C GLU A 64 20.25 3.57 3.33
N LEU A 65 19.09 3.34 3.96
CA LEU A 65 18.21 2.23 3.60
C LEU A 65 17.72 2.34 2.14
N ALA A 66 17.44 3.55 1.66
CA ALA A 66 17.05 3.79 0.26
C ALA A 66 18.21 3.51 -0.71
N ALA A 67 19.43 3.94 -0.37
CA ALA A 67 20.62 3.66 -1.16
C ALA A 67 20.91 2.15 -1.21
N LYS A 68 20.81 1.46 -0.07
CA LYS A 68 20.98 0.00 0.03
C LYS A 68 19.94 -0.75 -0.80
N LEU A 69 18.67 -0.35 -0.72
CA LEU A 69 17.59 -0.93 -1.53
C LEU A 69 17.83 -0.75 -3.03
N ALA A 70 18.31 0.43 -3.44
CA ALA A 70 18.64 0.70 -4.83
C ALA A 70 19.85 -0.13 -5.30
N ALA A 71 20.88 -0.27 -4.47
CA ALA A 71 22.08 -1.04 -4.80
C ALA A 71 21.83 -2.54 -4.89
N GLU A 72 21.10 -3.14 -3.93
CA GLU A 72 20.90 -4.59 -3.87
C GLU A 72 19.75 -5.09 -4.76
N HIS A 73 18.73 -4.25 -5.00
CA HIS A 73 17.50 -4.68 -5.69
C HIS A 73 17.10 -3.80 -6.87
N GLY A 74 17.85 -2.73 -7.17
CA GLY A 74 17.51 -1.80 -8.25
C GLY A 74 16.24 -0.98 -7.98
N VAL A 75 15.69 -1.03 -6.76
CA VAL A 75 14.42 -0.37 -6.43
C VAL A 75 14.68 1.00 -5.81
N VAL A 76 14.35 2.04 -6.56
CA VAL A 76 14.42 3.41 -6.04
C VAL A 76 13.18 3.72 -5.21
N ALA A 77 13.36 4.04 -3.92
CA ALA A 77 12.28 4.50 -3.05
C ALA A 77 12.68 5.78 -2.32
N HIS A 78 11.75 6.73 -2.21
CA HIS A 78 11.97 7.94 -1.43
C HIS A 78 12.07 7.58 0.07
N PRO A 79 12.98 8.19 0.85
CA PRO A 79 13.15 7.92 2.28
C PRO A 79 11.84 7.96 3.10
N ALA A 80 10.98 8.95 2.85
CA ALA A 80 9.67 9.06 3.51
C ALA A 80 8.74 7.86 3.23
N SER A 81 8.87 7.20 2.08
CA SER A 81 8.09 6.00 1.76
C SER A 81 8.58 4.78 2.54
N LEU A 82 9.88 4.65 2.77
CA LEU A 82 10.46 3.63 3.65
C LEU A 82 10.03 3.86 5.10
N SER A 83 10.03 5.12 5.56
CA SER A 83 9.54 5.46 6.90
C SER A 83 8.09 5.04 7.10
N ARG A 84 7.18 5.40 6.18
CA ARG A 84 5.77 4.97 6.25
C ARG A 84 5.61 3.46 6.16
N PHE A 85 6.43 2.81 5.34
CA PHE A 85 6.44 1.34 5.22
C PHE A 85 6.79 0.71 6.57
N LEU A 86 7.89 1.12 7.20
CA LEU A 86 8.34 0.57 8.47
C LEU A 86 7.37 0.84 9.62
N ILE A 87 6.77 2.05 9.69
CA ILE A 87 5.72 2.36 10.68
C ILE A 87 4.54 1.41 10.53
N LYS A 88 4.13 1.10 9.29
CA LYS A 88 3.06 0.14 9.03
C LYS A 88 3.42 -1.29 9.44
N HIS A 89 4.71 -1.64 9.43
CA HIS A 89 5.26 -2.91 9.90
C HIS A 89 5.55 -2.95 11.42
N GLY A 90 5.17 -1.90 12.15
CA GLY A 90 5.25 -1.83 13.62
C GLY A 90 6.51 -1.15 14.16
N PHE A 91 7.40 -0.64 13.30
CA PHE A 91 8.61 0.01 13.77
C PHE A 91 8.33 1.42 14.28
N THR A 92 8.89 1.72 15.44
CA THR A 92 8.93 3.07 16.01
C THR A 92 10.37 3.50 16.28
N VAL A 93 10.65 4.79 16.12
CA VAL A 93 11.94 5.36 16.51
C VAL A 93 11.85 5.86 17.95
N LYS A 94 12.72 5.35 18.81
CA LYS A 94 12.86 5.75 20.22
C LYS A 94 14.31 6.17 20.51
N LYS A 95 14.54 6.70 21.70
CA LYS A 95 15.88 6.89 22.27
C LYS A 95 16.00 6.02 23.52
N ASN A 96 17.15 5.39 23.72
CA ASN A 96 17.44 4.68 24.97
C ASN A 96 17.89 5.68 26.06
N SER A 97 18.17 5.18 27.27
CA SER A 97 18.65 6.00 28.40
C SER A 97 19.98 6.71 28.13
N ALA A 98 20.79 6.20 27.20
CA ALA A 98 22.03 6.83 26.74
C ALA A 98 21.82 7.89 25.65
N GLY A 99 20.57 8.17 25.24
CA GLY A 99 20.24 9.16 24.21
C GLY A 99 20.43 8.68 22.77
N ILE A 100 20.82 7.42 22.58
CA ILE A 100 21.05 6.80 21.27
C ILE A 100 19.71 6.43 20.66
N ARG A 101 19.54 6.70 19.35
CA ARG A 101 18.34 6.30 18.62
C ARG A 101 18.32 4.77 18.47
N VAL A 102 17.17 4.20 18.73
CA VAL A 102 16.92 2.76 18.58
C VAL A 102 15.57 2.61 17.88
N ARG A 103 15.48 1.66 16.96
CA ARG A 103 14.18 1.21 16.48
C ARG A 103 13.67 0.06 17.33
N ALA A 104 12.51 0.30 17.94
CA ALA A 104 11.79 -0.70 18.71
C ALA A 104 10.57 -1.15 17.90
N ARG A 105 10.28 -2.44 17.98
CA ARG A 105 9.04 -3.04 17.50
C ARG A 105 8.03 -3.13 18.64
#